data_AF-A0A7S2EMM3-F1
#
_entry.id   AF-A0A7S2EMM3-F1
#
_cell.length_a   1.000
_cell.length_b   1.000
_cell.length_c   1.000
_cell.angle_alpha   90.00
_cell.angle_beta   90.00
_cell.angle_gamma   90.00
#
_symmetry.space_group_name_H-M   'P 1'
#
loop_
_entity.id
_entity.type
_entity.pdbx_description
1 polymer ?
#
loop_
_entity_poly.entity_id
_entity_poly.type
_entity_poly.pdbx_seq_one_letter_code
_entity_poly.pdbx_strand_id
1 'polypeptide(L)'
;FKLSDVDCFHLNIVTSESTNTIRDDVWFANDPLGSQYYAAPVRCPIGEDLIEVHIIPGHHPHTTSLSLTNNCTNTEVANIPAGTYTKDDQAYLEKLCVPPGGEYLFWIGGHKSYNLLYNGVSLASGDEFDAEENIIFGQCEAAEEIGCVDTSDPHDYDRSYRGQLSKTVSGRTCQNWDSQIPHKHTRTPERYPNSGLDKNYCRNPDGAPPGAWC
;
A
#
# COMPACT_ATOMS: atom_id res chain seq x y z
N PHE A 1 -10.63 18.22 40.73
CA PHE A 1 -10.09 19.59 40.75
C PHE A 1 -10.65 20.35 39.55
N LYS A 2 -10.94 21.65 39.72
CA LYS A 2 -11.69 22.52 38.81
C LYS A 2 -11.04 22.65 37.41
N LEU A 3 -11.89 22.74 36.40
CA LEU A 3 -11.59 23.38 35.11
C LEU A 3 -11.43 24.89 35.34
N SER A 4 -10.21 25.42 35.24
CA SER A 4 -9.95 26.81 34.89
C SER A 4 -8.50 26.97 34.46
N ASP A 5 -8.31 27.78 33.42
CA ASP A 5 -7.04 28.39 32.99
C ASP A 5 -6.26 27.64 31.89
N VAL A 6 -6.81 27.69 30.66
CA VAL A 6 -5.98 27.71 29.44
C VAL A 6 -6.12 29.12 28.86
N ASP A 7 -5.05 29.91 28.96
CA ASP A 7 -4.96 31.21 28.30
C ASP A 7 -4.89 31.02 26.78
N CYS A 8 -6.00 31.24 26.08
CA CYS A 8 -6.01 31.38 24.62
C CYS A 8 -5.42 32.73 24.24
N PHE A 9 -4.15 32.76 23.83
CA PHE A 9 -3.59 33.94 23.17
C PHE A 9 -4.01 34.00 21.70
N HIS A 10 -4.65 35.11 21.32
CA HIS A 10 -5.02 35.44 19.95
C HIS A 10 -3.79 36.01 19.22
N LEU A 11 -3.13 35.21 18.39
CA LEU A 11 -2.07 35.72 17.52
C LEU A 11 -2.66 36.04 16.13
N ASN A 12 -2.90 37.32 15.87
CA ASN A 12 -3.21 37.82 14.53
C ASN A 12 -1.94 37.76 13.67
N ILE A 13 -1.78 36.72 12.87
CA ILE A 13 -0.78 36.72 11.80
C ILE A 13 -1.47 37.28 10.55
N VAL A 14 -1.18 38.54 10.25
CA VAL A 14 -1.46 39.13 8.93
C VAL A 14 -0.36 38.65 7.98
N THR A 15 -0.68 37.70 7.11
CA THR A 15 0.13 37.46 5.91
C THR A 15 -0.52 38.14 4.72
N SER A 16 0.23 39.02 4.08
CA SER A 16 -0.15 39.71 2.86
C SER A 16 -0.14 38.75 1.67
N GLU A 17 -1.26 38.80 0.94
CA GLU A 17 -1.43 38.48 -0.49
C GLU A 17 -1.51 37.02 -0.95
N SER A 18 -2.76 36.67 -1.31
CA SER A 18 -3.20 35.78 -2.40
C SER A 18 -2.67 34.34 -2.43
N THR A 19 -3.46 33.39 -1.94
CA THR A 19 -4.45 32.66 -2.76
C THR A 19 -5.28 31.75 -1.84
N ASN A 20 -6.51 31.51 -2.27
CA ASN A 20 -7.61 30.91 -1.53
C ASN A 20 -7.40 29.39 -1.37
N THR A 21 -7.20 28.91 -0.14
CA THR A 21 -7.32 27.48 0.19
C THR A 21 -8.00 27.32 1.56
N ILE A 22 -8.96 26.40 1.57
CA ILE A 22 -9.87 26.05 2.66
C ILE A 22 -9.05 25.73 3.92
N ARG A 23 -9.45 26.34 5.05
CA ARG A 23 -8.84 26.13 6.37
C ARG A 23 -9.35 24.81 6.94
N ASP A 24 -8.49 23.81 6.99
CA ASP A 24 -8.64 22.73 7.97
C ASP A 24 -8.08 23.25 9.30
N ASP A 25 -8.97 23.40 10.28
CA ASP A 25 -8.61 23.77 11.65
C ASP A 25 -7.85 22.59 12.30
N VAL A 26 -6.52 22.57 12.13
CA VAL A 26 -5.65 21.61 12.82
C VAL A 26 -5.33 22.16 14.21
N TRP A 27 -5.88 21.51 15.24
CA TRP A 27 -5.57 21.78 16.64
C TRP A 27 -4.19 21.22 16.99
N PHE A 28 -3.19 22.08 17.20
CA PHE A 28 -1.92 21.68 17.81
C PHE A 28 -1.99 21.96 19.31
N ALA A 29 -2.05 20.91 20.12
CA ALA A 29 -1.76 21.02 21.55
C ALA A 29 -0.23 21.18 21.72
N ASN A 30 0.20 22.26 22.38
CA ASN A 30 1.60 22.40 22.81
C ASN A 30 1.85 21.45 23.98
N ASP A 31 2.63 20.40 23.76
CA ASP A 31 3.16 19.54 24.83
C ASP A 31 4.44 20.17 25.41
N PRO A 32 4.51 20.52 26.71
CA PRO A 32 5.68 21.17 27.31
C PRO A 32 6.82 20.21 27.68
N LEU A 33 6.80 18.95 27.25
CA LEU A 33 7.87 18.00 27.54
C LEU A 33 8.58 17.55 26.24
N GLY A 34 9.82 18.02 26.10
CA GLY A 34 10.63 17.88 24.89
C GLY A 34 10.89 16.44 24.41
N SER A 35 10.80 16.30 23.09
CA SER A 35 11.48 15.33 22.23
C SER A 35 11.52 13.87 22.70
N GLN A 36 10.56 13.05 22.29
CA GLN A 36 10.77 11.61 22.08
C GLN A 36 10.03 11.13 20.83
N TYR A 37 10.79 10.89 19.76
CA TYR A 37 10.48 10.00 18.63
C TYR A 37 9.10 10.12 17.98
N TYR A 38 8.97 11.00 16.98
CA TYR A 38 8.00 10.72 15.90
C TYR A 38 8.51 9.48 15.16
N ALA A 39 7.90 8.32 15.40
CA ALA A 39 8.15 7.14 14.59
C ALA A 39 7.87 7.50 13.12
N ALA A 40 8.81 7.20 12.22
CA ALA A 40 8.58 7.41 10.80
C ALA A 40 7.30 6.67 10.38
N PRO A 41 6.44 7.27 9.53
CA PRO A 41 5.24 6.59 9.07
C PRO A 41 5.66 5.27 8.43
N VAL A 42 5.05 4.16 8.89
CA VAL A 42 5.21 2.85 8.27
C VAL A 42 4.85 3.00 6.80
N ARG A 43 5.84 2.81 5.92
CA ARG A 43 5.65 2.78 4.47
C ARG A 43 5.82 1.35 4.03
N CYS A 44 4.87 0.86 3.26
CA CYS A 44 5.04 -0.45 2.65
C CYS A 44 6.24 -0.44 1.70
N PRO A 45 6.90 -1.59 1.52
CA PRO A 45 7.87 -1.80 0.46
C PRO A 45 7.35 -1.31 -0.90
N ILE A 46 8.29 -0.93 -1.77
CA ILE A 46 7.94 -0.48 -3.12
C ILE A 46 7.20 -1.61 -3.84
N GLY A 47 6.00 -1.32 -4.32
CA GLY A 47 5.16 -2.27 -5.06
C GLY A 47 4.16 -3.03 -4.19
N GLU A 48 4.05 -2.73 -2.90
CA GLU A 48 2.99 -3.24 -2.01
C GLU A 48 1.95 -2.15 -1.69
N ASP A 49 0.72 -2.58 -1.47
CA ASP A 49 -0.39 -1.75 -1.03
C ASP A 49 -0.49 -1.71 0.51
N LEU A 50 -1.12 -0.65 1.02
CA LEU A 50 -1.29 -0.44 2.45
C LEU A 50 -2.75 -0.64 2.87
N ILE A 51 -2.96 -1.49 3.86
CA ILE A 51 -4.21 -1.59 4.62
C ILE A 51 -4.00 -0.91 5.97
N GLU A 52 -4.94 -0.06 6.35
CA GLU A 52 -5.00 0.58 7.67
C GLU A 52 -6.28 0.16 8.38
N VAL A 53 -6.16 -0.30 9.63
CA VAL A 53 -7.30 -0.62 10.48
C VAL A 53 -7.24 0.26 11.71
N HIS A 54 -8.17 1.22 11.78
CA HIS A 54 -8.39 2.02 12.98
C HIS A 54 -9.34 1.27 13.88
N ILE A 55 -8.97 1.06 15.14
CA ILE A 55 -9.74 0.23 16.08
C ILE A 55 -9.88 0.99 17.39
N ILE A 56 -11.10 1.05 17.91
CA ILE A 56 -11.39 1.52 19.26
C ILE A 56 -12.10 0.36 19.97
N PRO A 57 -11.40 -0.43 20.79
CA PRO A 57 -12.02 -1.49 21.56
C PRO A 57 -12.95 -0.89 22.62
N GLY A 58 -14.09 -1.54 22.84
CA GLY A 58 -15.05 -1.16 23.88
C GLY A 58 -14.57 -1.53 25.30
N HIS A 59 -15.51 -1.66 26.23
CA HIS A 59 -15.23 -1.99 27.65
C HIS A 59 -14.67 -3.40 27.92
N HIS A 60 -14.50 -4.20 26.87
CA HIS A 60 -13.90 -5.54 26.94
C HIS A 60 -12.79 -5.70 25.89
N PRO A 61 -11.70 -4.91 25.97
CA PRO A 61 -10.71 -4.78 24.89
C PRO A 61 -10.03 -6.11 24.56
N HIS A 62 -9.82 -6.97 25.56
CA HIS A 62 -9.20 -8.28 25.39
C HIS A 62 -10.00 -9.24 24.51
N THR A 63 -11.28 -8.96 24.25
CA THR A 63 -12.11 -9.78 23.35
C THR A 63 -11.88 -9.43 21.88
N THR A 64 -11.29 -8.26 21.60
CA THR A 64 -11.07 -7.80 20.23
C THR A 64 -9.92 -8.56 19.60
N SER A 65 -10.13 -9.03 18.37
CA SER A 65 -9.14 -9.75 17.57
C SER A 65 -9.45 -9.54 16.10
N LEU A 66 -8.43 -9.64 15.24
CA LEU A 66 -8.61 -9.55 13.80
C LEU A 66 -7.67 -10.49 13.06
N SER A 67 -8.02 -10.80 11.82
CA SER A 67 -7.14 -11.49 10.88
C SER A 67 -7.33 -10.97 9.47
N LEU A 68 -6.31 -11.17 8.65
CA LEU A 68 -6.31 -10.82 7.24
C LEU A 68 -5.72 -11.99 6.46
N THR A 69 -6.46 -12.49 5.50
CA THR A 69 -6.05 -13.60 4.62
C THR A 69 -6.07 -13.14 3.18
N ASN A 70 -5.06 -13.52 2.40
CA ASN A 70 -5.10 -13.40 0.95
C ASN A 70 -5.81 -14.65 0.38
N ASN A 71 -7.01 -14.47 -0.17
CA ASN A 71 -7.83 -15.54 -0.74
C ASN A 71 -7.23 -16.12 -2.03
N CYS A 72 -6.42 -15.35 -2.76
CA CYS A 72 -5.82 -15.80 -4.01
C CYS A 72 -4.73 -16.84 -3.77
N THR A 73 -3.90 -16.61 -2.75
CA THR A 73 -2.79 -17.50 -2.39
C THR A 73 -3.14 -18.45 -1.24
N ASN A 74 -4.29 -18.25 -0.58
CA ASN A 74 -4.68 -18.91 0.67
C ASN A 74 -3.61 -18.76 1.77
N THR A 75 -3.02 -17.57 1.87
CA THR A 75 -1.98 -17.27 2.88
C THR A 75 -2.47 -16.27 3.90
N GLU A 76 -2.21 -16.54 5.18
CA GLU A 76 -2.43 -15.58 6.26
C GLU A 76 -1.44 -14.41 6.12
N VAL A 77 -1.97 -13.19 6.04
CA VAL A 77 -1.18 -11.95 6.02
C VAL A 77 -0.95 -11.46 7.45
N ALA A 78 -2.00 -11.48 8.26
CA ALA A 78 -1.95 -11.03 9.64
C ALA A 78 -2.94 -11.80 10.51
N ASN A 79 -2.55 -11.99 11.77
CA ASN A 79 -3.39 -12.57 12.81
C ASN A 79 -3.07 -11.89 14.13
N ILE A 80 -3.97 -11.03 14.59
CA ILE A 80 -3.85 -10.28 15.82
C ILE A 80 -4.84 -10.88 16.82
N PRO A 81 -4.37 -11.72 17.75
CA PRO A 81 -5.23 -12.52 18.59
C PRO A 81 -5.89 -11.69 19.71
N ALA A 82 -6.93 -12.27 20.30
CA ALA A 82 -7.56 -11.76 21.50
C ALA A 82 -6.52 -11.59 22.63
N GLY A 83 -6.71 -10.54 23.43
CA GLY A 83 -5.76 -10.14 24.48
C GLY A 83 -4.66 -9.18 24.03
N THR A 84 -4.51 -8.95 22.71
CA THR A 84 -3.55 -7.95 22.19
C THR A 84 -3.95 -6.53 22.59
N TYR A 85 -5.22 -6.19 22.44
CA TYR A 85 -5.76 -4.92 22.88
C TYR A 85 -6.10 -5.00 24.37
N THR A 86 -5.67 -4.00 25.14
CA THR A 86 -5.65 -4.08 26.61
C THR A 86 -6.25 -2.89 27.34
N LYS A 87 -6.54 -1.80 26.63
CA LYS A 87 -7.06 -0.57 27.22
C LYS A 87 -8.38 -0.21 26.57
N ASP A 88 -9.37 0.03 27.42
CA ASP A 88 -10.71 0.48 27.06
C ASP A 88 -10.63 1.84 26.37
N ASP A 89 -11.42 2.00 25.30
CA ASP A 89 -11.60 3.25 24.55
C ASP A 89 -10.30 3.87 23.98
N GLN A 90 -9.18 3.13 24.02
CA GLN A 90 -7.94 3.56 23.40
C GLN A 90 -7.98 3.27 21.90
N ALA A 91 -7.69 4.27 21.08
CA ALA A 91 -7.48 4.07 19.65
C ALA A 91 -6.17 3.31 19.35
N TYR A 92 -6.29 2.28 18.51
CA TYR A 92 -5.20 1.51 17.92
C TYR A 92 -5.21 1.67 16.40
N LEU A 93 -4.03 1.53 15.79
CA LEU A 93 -3.85 1.61 14.34
C LEU A 93 -2.96 0.47 13.88
N GLU A 94 -3.54 -0.46 13.14
CA GLU A 94 -2.82 -1.54 12.49
C GLU A 94 -2.51 -1.17 11.04
N LYS A 95 -1.26 -1.34 10.64
CA LYS A 95 -0.78 -1.07 9.27
C LYS A 95 -0.23 -2.36 8.67
N LEU A 96 -0.91 -2.87 7.65
CA LEU A 96 -0.61 -4.14 7.02
C LEU A 96 -0.22 -3.90 5.57
N CYS A 97 0.92 -4.44 5.16
CA CYS A 97 1.38 -4.36 3.77
C CYS A 97 0.99 -5.63 3.03
N VAL A 98 0.43 -5.46 1.84
CA VAL A 98 -0.11 -6.57 1.05
C VAL A 98 0.29 -6.47 -0.42
N PRO A 99 0.43 -7.60 -1.13
CA PRO A 99 0.59 -7.59 -2.58
C PRO A 99 -0.57 -6.86 -3.28
N PRO A 100 -0.32 -6.06 -4.32
CA PRO A 100 -1.37 -5.49 -5.14
C PRO A 100 -2.10 -6.58 -5.94
N GLY A 101 -3.35 -6.31 -6.35
CA GLY A 101 -4.14 -7.23 -7.19
C GLY A 101 -4.60 -8.51 -6.46
N GLY A 102 -4.60 -8.50 -5.13
CA GLY A 102 -5.13 -9.59 -4.30
C GLY A 102 -6.61 -9.40 -3.96
N GLU A 103 -7.29 -10.52 -3.70
CA GLU A 103 -8.55 -10.56 -2.94
C GLU A 103 -8.23 -10.91 -1.49
N TYR A 104 -8.74 -10.10 -0.58
CA TYR A 104 -8.46 -10.21 0.84
C TYR A 104 -9.74 -10.45 1.62
N LEU A 105 -9.68 -11.40 2.55
CA LEU A 105 -10.68 -11.61 3.59
C LEU A 105 -10.15 -11.00 4.89
N PHE A 106 -10.76 -9.90 5.32
CA PHE A 106 -10.57 -9.32 6.64
C PHE A 106 -11.65 -9.83 7.58
N TRP A 107 -11.24 -10.36 8.73
CA TRP A 107 -12.14 -10.73 9.81
C TRP A 107 -11.82 -9.90 11.05
N ILE A 108 -12.85 -9.45 11.75
CA ILE A 108 -12.72 -8.78 13.04
C ILE A 108 -13.84 -9.23 13.97
N GLY A 109 -13.48 -9.48 15.23
CA GLY A 109 -14.41 -9.92 16.28
C GLY A 109 -14.22 -9.15 17.59
N GLY A 110 -15.14 -9.37 18.53
CA GLY A 110 -15.15 -8.72 19.85
C GLY A 110 -15.94 -7.41 19.90
N HIS A 111 -15.83 -6.70 21.01
CA HIS A 111 -16.48 -5.39 21.22
C HIS A 111 -15.57 -4.27 20.72
N LYS A 112 -15.90 -3.69 19.57
CA LYS A 112 -15.06 -2.70 18.90
C LYS A 112 -15.87 -1.77 18.02
N SER A 113 -15.39 -0.54 17.87
CA SER A 113 -15.63 0.27 16.67
C SER A 113 -14.38 0.19 15.79
N TYR A 114 -14.55 0.13 14.47
CA TYR A 114 -13.44 0.07 13.53
C TYR A 114 -13.71 0.82 12.23
N ASN A 115 -12.63 1.21 11.56
CA ASN A 115 -12.64 1.68 10.17
C ASN A 115 -11.47 1.02 9.43
N LEU A 116 -11.80 0.31 8.35
CA LEU A 116 -10.88 -0.39 7.48
C LEU A 116 -10.65 0.46 6.22
N LEU A 117 -9.38 0.77 5.93
CA LEU A 117 -8.98 1.51 4.75
C LEU A 117 -8.02 0.68 3.90
N TYR A 118 -8.14 0.80 2.58
CA TYR A 118 -7.19 0.26 1.60
C TYR A 118 -6.66 1.41 0.75
N ASN A 119 -5.35 1.63 0.80
CA ASN A 119 -4.67 2.77 0.17
C ASN A 119 -5.33 4.13 0.51
N GLY A 120 -5.78 4.27 1.76
CA GLY A 120 -6.44 5.49 2.25
C GLY A 120 -7.93 5.61 1.90
N VAL A 121 -8.51 4.64 1.20
CA VAL A 121 -9.95 4.61 0.89
C VAL A 121 -10.67 3.74 1.92
N SER A 122 -11.65 4.29 2.63
CA SER A 122 -12.47 3.52 3.56
C SER A 122 -13.32 2.50 2.80
N LEU A 123 -13.15 1.22 3.18
CA LEU A 123 -13.86 0.09 2.61
C LEU A 123 -15.06 -0.33 3.46
N ALA A 124 -14.87 -0.32 4.79
CA ALA A 124 -15.87 -0.76 5.75
C ALA A 124 -15.63 -0.08 7.09
N SER A 125 -16.71 0.11 7.84
CA SER A 125 -16.67 0.59 9.22
C SER A 125 -17.79 -0.06 10.01
N GLY A 126 -17.54 -0.33 11.28
CA GLY A 126 -18.54 -0.86 12.20
C GLY A 126 -18.42 -0.19 13.57
N ASP A 127 -19.54 -0.13 14.27
CA ASP A 127 -19.64 0.41 15.62
C ASP A 127 -19.85 -0.71 16.64
N GLU A 128 -19.82 -0.34 17.93
CA GLU A 128 -19.75 -1.25 19.08
C GLU A 128 -20.96 -2.20 19.18
N PHE A 129 -20.83 -3.36 18.53
CA PHE A 129 -21.69 -4.53 18.69
C PHE A 129 -20.84 -5.82 18.74
N ASP A 130 -21.29 -6.81 19.50
CA ASP A 130 -20.68 -8.15 19.72
C ASP A 130 -20.74 -9.04 18.46
N ALA A 131 -20.74 -8.44 17.28
CA ALA A 131 -20.77 -9.14 16.01
C ALA A 131 -19.35 -9.33 15.48
N GLU A 132 -19.04 -10.57 15.14
CA GLU A 132 -17.95 -10.88 14.22
C GLU A 132 -18.33 -10.46 12.81
N GLU A 133 -17.39 -9.87 12.08
CA GLU A 133 -17.60 -9.37 10.74
C GLU A 133 -16.54 -9.90 9.79
N ASN A 134 -16.98 -10.21 8.57
CA ASN A 134 -16.11 -10.62 7.47
C ASN A 134 -16.28 -9.62 6.32
N ILE A 135 -15.17 -9.06 5.86
CA ILE A 135 -15.12 -8.11 4.75
C ILE A 135 -14.21 -8.70 3.69
N ILE A 136 -14.77 -9.00 2.52
CA ILE A 136 -14.02 -9.41 1.34
C ILE A 136 -13.86 -8.20 0.44
N PHE A 137 -12.62 -7.89 0.05
CA PHE A 137 -12.32 -6.77 -0.84
C PHE A 137 -11.15 -7.08 -1.76
N GLY A 138 -11.04 -6.30 -2.83
CA GLY A 138 -10.13 -6.61 -3.92
C GLY A 138 -10.68 -7.74 -4.80
N GLN A 139 -9.85 -8.21 -5.70
CA GLN A 139 -10.17 -9.31 -6.61
C GLN A 139 -8.86 -10.01 -6.93
N CYS A 140 -8.88 -11.34 -7.07
CA CYS A 140 -7.76 -12.07 -7.60
C CYS A 140 -7.60 -11.70 -9.07
N GLU A 141 -6.84 -10.65 -9.32
CA GLU A 141 -6.29 -10.43 -10.63
C GLU A 141 -5.36 -11.61 -10.87
N ALA A 142 -5.68 -12.44 -11.88
CA ALA A 142 -4.81 -13.51 -12.30
C ALA A 142 -3.47 -12.86 -12.58
N ALA A 143 -2.49 -13.07 -11.68
CA ALA A 143 -1.23 -12.34 -11.58
C ALA A 143 -0.90 -11.71 -12.92
N GLU A 144 -1.26 -10.43 -13.11
CA GLU A 144 -1.01 -9.77 -14.38
C GLU A 144 0.50 -9.84 -14.54
N GLU A 145 0.96 -10.70 -15.46
CA GLU A 145 2.34 -11.15 -15.65
C GLU A 145 3.31 -10.14 -15.04
N ILE A 146 3.84 -10.44 -13.84
CA ILE A 146 4.62 -9.46 -13.08
C ILE A 146 5.96 -9.27 -13.77
N GLY A 147 5.93 -8.36 -14.73
CA GLY A 147 7.05 -7.77 -15.42
C GLY A 147 7.81 -8.66 -16.39
N CYS A 148 8.90 -8.12 -16.91
CA CYS A 148 9.75 -8.77 -17.90
C CYS A 148 10.40 -10.06 -17.36
N VAL A 149 9.71 -11.20 -17.41
CA VAL A 149 10.18 -12.57 -17.61
C VAL A 149 8.97 -13.44 -18.00
N ASP A 150 9.01 -14.11 -19.16
CA ASP A 150 8.08 -15.20 -19.47
C ASP A 150 8.65 -16.50 -18.88
N THR A 151 8.22 -16.87 -17.67
CA THR A 151 8.64 -18.13 -17.02
C THR A 151 7.78 -19.33 -17.43
N SER A 152 7.10 -19.30 -18.57
CA SER A 152 6.30 -20.46 -18.97
C SER A 152 7.13 -21.64 -19.49
N ASP A 153 8.39 -21.44 -19.89
CA ASP A 153 9.28 -22.55 -20.29
C ASP A 153 10.79 -22.28 -19.98
N PRO A 154 11.42 -23.03 -19.05
CA PRO A 154 12.86 -22.99 -18.77
C PRO A 154 13.76 -23.39 -19.95
N HIS A 155 13.19 -23.87 -21.07
CA HIS A 155 13.90 -24.18 -22.30
C HIS A 155 13.84 -23.09 -23.36
N ASP A 156 13.11 -21.99 -23.14
CA ASP A 156 12.89 -20.96 -24.14
C ASP A 156 13.40 -19.59 -23.67
N TYR A 157 14.66 -19.27 -23.98
CA TYR A 157 15.22 -17.92 -23.92
C TYR A 157 14.63 -17.05 -25.04
N ASP A 158 13.32 -17.11 -25.19
CA ASP A 158 12.66 -16.90 -26.46
C ASP A 158 12.87 -15.47 -26.94
N ARG A 159 13.47 -15.34 -28.13
CA ARG A 159 13.55 -14.06 -28.83
C ARG A 159 12.23 -13.71 -29.50
N SER A 160 11.24 -14.61 -29.47
CA SER A 160 9.95 -14.50 -30.14
C SER A 160 8.85 -13.92 -29.26
N TYR A 161 9.07 -13.72 -27.96
CA TYR A 161 8.12 -13.00 -27.10
C TYR A 161 7.74 -11.62 -27.69
N ARG A 162 6.45 -11.42 -27.98
CA ARG A 162 5.88 -10.18 -28.53
C ARG A 162 4.72 -9.62 -27.69
N GLY A 163 4.62 -10.01 -26.43
CA GLY A 163 3.65 -9.44 -25.50
C GLY A 163 3.91 -7.95 -25.21
N GLN A 164 3.01 -7.35 -24.44
CA GLN A 164 2.97 -5.91 -24.18
C GLN A 164 3.36 -5.53 -22.75
N LEU A 165 3.98 -6.43 -22.00
CA LEU A 165 4.53 -6.12 -20.69
C LEU A 165 5.54 -4.99 -20.78
N SER A 166 5.44 -4.03 -19.88
CA SER A 166 6.22 -2.79 -19.88
C SER A 166 6.66 -2.37 -18.47
N LYS A 167 6.71 -3.33 -17.55
CA LYS A 167 7.29 -3.20 -16.22
C LYS A 167 8.33 -4.29 -15.99
N THR A 168 9.31 -4.05 -15.13
CA THR A 168 10.23 -5.08 -14.64
C THR A 168 9.52 -5.99 -13.63
N VAL A 169 10.13 -7.13 -13.28
CA VAL A 169 9.64 -8.01 -12.20
C VAL A 169 9.46 -7.27 -10.87
N SER A 170 10.28 -6.25 -10.63
CA SER A 170 10.19 -5.37 -9.45
C SER A 170 9.17 -4.22 -9.60
N GLY A 171 8.35 -4.22 -10.64
CA GLY A 171 7.30 -3.23 -10.89
C GLY A 171 7.77 -1.89 -11.46
N ARG A 172 9.04 -1.75 -11.85
CA ARG A 172 9.57 -0.50 -12.44
C ARG A 172 9.13 -0.35 -13.88
N THR A 173 8.65 0.82 -14.27
CA THR A 173 8.30 1.10 -15.68
C THR A 173 9.53 1.01 -16.58
N CYS A 174 9.40 0.25 -17.66
CA CYS A 174 10.43 0.09 -18.67
C CYS A 174 10.73 1.40 -19.41
N GLN A 175 11.99 1.60 -19.78
CA GLN A 175 12.38 2.66 -20.70
C GLN A 175 12.02 2.27 -22.15
N ASN A 176 11.59 3.24 -22.97
CA ASN A 176 11.41 2.98 -24.39
C ASN A 176 12.74 2.62 -25.07
N TRP A 177 12.73 1.63 -25.95
CA TRP A 177 13.91 1.16 -26.69
C TRP A 177 14.46 2.20 -27.69
N ASP A 178 13.66 3.17 -28.10
CA ASP A 178 14.11 4.30 -28.93
C ASP A 178 14.64 5.49 -28.10
N SER A 179 14.44 5.47 -26.77
CA SER A 179 14.92 6.51 -25.87
C SER A 179 16.33 6.20 -25.39
N GLN A 180 17.15 7.24 -25.22
CA GLN A 180 18.48 7.14 -24.60
C GLN A 180 18.53 7.79 -23.20
N ILE A 181 17.36 8.04 -22.61
CA ILE A 181 17.17 8.66 -21.29
C ILE A 181 16.11 7.84 -20.53
N PRO A 182 16.33 7.53 -19.23
CA PRO A 182 17.50 7.87 -18.40
C PRO A 182 18.75 7.02 -18.66
N HIS A 183 18.62 5.85 -19.27
CA HIS A 183 19.73 4.93 -19.50
C HIS A 183 20.14 4.90 -20.97
N LYS A 184 21.43 5.10 -21.25
CA LYS A 184 21.97 4.89 -22.60
C LYS A 184 22.17 3.40 -22.84
N HIS A 185 21.79 2.91 -24.01
CA HIS A 185 21.95 1.50 -24.37
C HIS A 185 22.15 1.32 -25.88
N THR A 186 22.70 0.16 -26.25
CA THR A 186 22.98 -0.17 -27.67
C THR A 186 21.86 -0.97 -28.34
N ARG A 187 20.85 -1.40 -27.58
CA ARG A 187 19.71 -2.19 -28.08
C ARG A 187 18.61 -1.25 -28.58
N THR A 188 18.77 -0.67 -29.76
CA THR A 188 17.77 0.24 -30.34
C THR A 188 17.07 -0.41 -31.54
N PRO A 189 15.85 0.04 -31.91
CA PRO A 189 15.13 -0.47 -33.09
C PRO A 189 15.96 -0.39 -34.38
N GLU A 190 16.78 0.65 -34.54
CA GLU A 190 17.61 0.85 -35.73
C GLU A 190 18.73 -0.19 -35.83
N ARG A 191 19.31 -0.58 -34.69
CA ARG A 191 20.41 -1.55 -34.64
C ARG A 191 19.93 -3.00 -34.57
N TYR A 192 18.72 -3.21 -34.07
CA TYR A 192 18.09 -4.53 -33.89
C TYR A 192 16.68 -4.55 -34.51
N PRO A 193 16.55 -4.34 -35.84
CA PRO A 193 15.24 -4.16 -36.49
C PRO A 193 14.34 -5.40 -36.41
N ASN A 194 14.92 -6.59 -36.26
CA ASN A 194 14.18 -7.86 -36.20
C ASN A 194 13.83 -8.31 -34.77
N SER A 195 14.24 -7.56 -33.74
CA SER A 195 14.04 -7.92 -32.34
C SER A 195 12.70 -7.40 -31.76
N GLY A 196 11.90 -6.68 -32.55
CA GLY A 196 10.58 -6.18 -32.15
C GLY A 196 10.66 -5.20 -30.97
N LEU A 197 11.68 -4.34 -30.95
CA LEU A 197 11.95 -3.37 -29.88
C LEU A 197 10.95 -2.20 -29.92
N ASP A 198 9.66 -2.50 -29.85
CA ASP A 198 8.58 -1.51 -29.94
C ASP A 198 8.31 -0.89 -28.56
N LYS A 199 8.22 0.46 -28.51
CA LYS A 199 7.96 1.22 -27.28
C LYS A 199 8.90 0.79 -26.14
N ASN A 200 8.36 0.45 -24.98
CA ASN A 200 9.09 -0.03 -23.81
C ASN A 200 8.71 -1.48 -23.45
N TYR A 201 8.29 -2.28 -24.43
CA TYR A 201 7.84 -3.64 -24.15
C TYR A 201 9.02 -4.57 -23.85
N CYS A 202 8.85 -5.51 -22.93
CA CYS A 202 9.88 -6.49 -22.56
C CYS A 202 10.33 -7.30 -23.78
N ARG A 203 11.64 -7.39 -24.04
CA ARG A 203 12.21 -8.13 -25.18
C ARG A 203 13.52 -8.80 -24.80
N ASN A 204 13.89 -9.86 -25.53
CA ASN A 204 15.19 -10.53 -25.38
C ASN A 204 16.01 -10.42 -26.68
N PRO A 205 16.55 -9.23 -27.03
CA PRO A 205 17.31 -9.06 -28.27
C PRO A 205 18.62 -9.88 -28.32
N ASP A 206 19.14 -10.30 -27.18
CA ASP A 206 20.37 -11.08 -27.01
C ASP A 206 20.14 -12.60 -26.89
N GLY A 207 18.91 -13.05 -26.63
CA GLY A 207 18.58 -14.48 -26.42
C GLY A 207 19.33 -15.09 -25.25
N ALA A 208 19.61 -14.28 -24.23
CA ALA A 208 20.31 -14.70 -23.04
C ALA A 208 19.32 -14.98 -21.89
N PRO A 209 19.67 -15.86 -20.94
CA PRO A 209 18.98 -15.96 -19.66
C PRO A 209 18.99 -14.61 -18.92
N PRO A 210 17.93 -14.24 -18.16
CA PRO A 210 16.78 -15.07 -17.77
C PRO A 210 15.56 -15.00 -18.73
N GLY A 211 15.64 -14.30 -19.86
CA GLY A 211 14.51 -14.14 -20.79
C GLY A 211 14.30 -12.69 -21.22
N ALA A 212 13.05 -12.33 -21.55
CA ALA A 212 12.70 -10.96 -21.92
C ALA A 212 12.99 -9.96 -20.80
N TRP A 213 13.55 -8.81 -21.15
CA TRP A 213 13.94 -7.75 -20.22
C TRP A 213 13.60 -6.37 -20.79
N CYS A 214 13.74 -5.39 -19.92
CA CYS A 214 13.87 -3.96 -20.18
C CYS A 214 14.75 -3.40 -19.04
#